data_AF-A0A956Q4D4-F1
#
_entry.id   AF-A0A956Q4D4-F1
#
_cell.length_a   1.000
_cell.length_b   1.000
_cell.length_c   1.000
_cell.angle_alpha   90.00
_cell.angle_beta   90.00
_cell.angle_gamma   90.00
#
_symmetry.space_group_name_H-M   'P 1'
#
loop_
_entity.id
_entity.type
_entity.pdbx_description
1 polymer ?
#
loop_
_entity_poly.entity_id
_entity_poly.type
_entity_poly.pdbx_seq_one_letter_code
_entity_poly.pdbx_strand_id
1 'polypeptide(L)'
;MNRRSFLKWLAGGLTALWGVGVLYPVYRYLKRPEVAEKIETDIVVASANELSPGQSKRFKFGKKPGLLIRDQDGNYHAYDSTCTHLACIVQHRPDQGDIFCGCHNGRYDLKGNNVSGPPARPLTKLPVSINAAGEIVVSRPEGVAS
;
A
#
# COMPACT_ATOMS: atom_id res chain seq x y z
N MET A 1 42.05 -24.07 34.19
CA MET A 1 42.05 -23.44 32.85
C MET A 1 43.46 -22.94 32.54
N ASN A 2 44.06 -23.31 31.40
CA ASN A 2 45.41 -22.85 31.05
C ASN A 2 45.39 -21.44 30.45
N ARG A 3 46.45 -20.66 30.67
CA ARG A 3 46.59 -19.27 30.20
C ARG A 3 46.31 -19.11 28.70
N ARG A 4 46.79 -20.05 27.88
CA ARG A 4 46.57 -20.04 26.43
C ARG A 4 45.09 -20.22 26.05
N SER A 5 44.37 -21.08 26.79
CA SER A 5 42.94 -21.30 26.56
C SER A 5 42.11 -20.10 26.99
N PHE A 6 42.49 -19.45 28.10
CA PHE A 6 41.86 -18.21 28.55
C PHE A 6 42.03 -17.07 27.55
N LEU A 7 43.25 -16.85 27.03
CA LEU A 7 43.50 -15.79 26.04
C LEU A 7 42.76 -16.02 24.72
N LYS A 8 42.66 -17.27 24.24
CA LYS A 8 41.88 -17.59 23.03
C LYS A 8 40.39 -17.32 23.20
N TRP A 9 39.84 -17.67 24.37
CA TRP A 9 38.44 -17.40 24.68
C TRP A 9 38.15 -15.90 24.74
N LEU A 10 39.01 -15.14 25.40
CA LEU A 10 38.88 -13.68 25.50
C LEU A 10 39.00 -12.99 24.13
N ALA A 11 40.00 -13.38 23.32
CA ALA A 11 40.15 -12.86 21.97
C ALA A 11 38.93 -13.17 21.09
N GLY A 12 38.42 -14.41 21.14
CA GLY A 12 37.22 -14.81 20.41
C GLY A 12 35.97 -14.02 20.84
N GLY A 13 35.80 -13.79 22.14
CA GLY A 13 34.70 -12.97 22.68
C GLY A 13 34.77 -11.52 22.19
N LEU A 14 35.96 -10.92 22.19
CA LEU A 14 36.15 -9.55 21.69
C LEU A 14 35.90 -9.45 20.17
N THR A 15 36.37 -10.42 19.39
CA THR A 15 36.09 -10.47 17.94
C THR A 15 34.60 -10.62 17.66
N ALA A 16 33.89 -11.47 18.42
CA ALA A 16 32.45 -11.63 18.27
C ALA A 16 31.69 -10.33 18.61
N LEU A 17 32.05 -9.66 19.71
CA LEU A 17 31.45 -8.38 20.10
C LEU A 17 31.69 -7.29 19.06
N TRP A 18 32.90 -7.21 18.50
CA TRP A 18 33.20 -6.29 17.40
C TRP A 18 32.37 -6.61 16.16
N GLY A 19 32.27 -7.89 15.80
CA GLY A 19 31.42 -8.35 14.69
C GLY A 19 29.95 -7.96 14.88
N VAL A 20 29.38 -8.16 16.07
CA VAL A 20 28.02 -7.70 16.40
C VAL A 20 27.91 -6.17 16.31
N GLY A 21 28.88 -5.44 16.84
CA GLY A 21 28.91 -3.98 16.79
C GLY A 21 28.94 -3.40 15.37
N VAL A 22 29.56 -4.09 14.42
CA VAL A 22 29.60 -3.70 13.00
C VAL A 22 28.36 -4.20 12.25
N LEU A 23 27.92 -5.43 12.47
CA LEU A 23 26.79 -6.02 11.76
C LEU A 23 25.45 -5.41 12.19
N TYR A 24 25.31 -5.01 13.46
CA TYR A 24 24.08 -4.43 13.98
C TYR A 24 23.65 -3.14 13.25
N PRO A 25 24.49 -2.09 13.09
CA PRO A 25 24.08 -0.89 12.36
C PRO A 25 23.82 -1.17 10.88
N VAL A 26 24.54 -2.10 10.25
CA VAL A 26 24.27 -2.53 8.87
C VAL A 26 22.88 -3.17 8.78
N TYR A 27 22.57 -4.10 9.68
CA TYR A 27 21.25 -4.72 9.75
C TYR A 27 20.14 -3.68 10.01
N ARG A 28 20.38 -2.70 10.89
CA ARG A 28 19.42 -1.64 11.20
C ARG A 28 19.26 -0.63 10.05
N TYR A 29 20.28 -0.44 9.24
CA TYR A 29 20.21 0.39 8.04
C TYR A 29 19.42 -0.29 6.92
N LEU A 30 19.66 -1.60 6.71
CA LEU A 30 18.94 -2.39 5.72
C LEU A 30 17.46 -2.61 6.12
N LYS A 31 17.19 -2.79 7.41
CA LYS A 31 15.83 -2.95 7.90
C LYS A 31 15.16 -1.58 8.04
N ARG A 32 14.26 -1.27 7.10
CA ARG A 32 13.47 -0.03 7.14
C ARG A 32 12.74 0.08 8.49
N PRO A 33 12.86 1.21 9.22
CA PRO A 33 12.09 1.41 10.44
C PRO A 33 10.61 1.44 10.07
N GLU A 34 9.82 0.63 10.75
CA GLU A 34 8.37 0.62 10.66
C GLU A 34 7.86 1.87 11.39
N VAL A 35 7.94 3.00 10.70
CA VAL A 35 7.35 4.24 11.18
C VAL A 35 5.85 4.11 10.96
N ALA A 36 5.10 3.84 12.03
CA ALA A 36 3.65 3.87 12.02
C ALA A 36 3.21 5.23 11.45
N GLU A 37 2.65 5.22 10.25
CA GLU A 37 2.22 6.44 9.58
C GLU A 37 0.92 6.90 10.24
N LYS A 38 0.97 8.07 10.87
CA LYS A 38 -0.21 8.81 11.33
C LYS A 38 -0.94 9.35 10.09
N ILE A 39 -1.55 8.46 9.32
CA ILE A 39 -2.41 8.83 8.19
C ILE A 39 -3.65 9.47 8.81
N GLU A 40 -3.97 10.70 8.42
CA GLU A 40 -5.27 11.32 8.68
C GLU A 40 -6.34 10.30 8.27
N THR A 41 -7.20 9.94 9.21
CA THR A 41 -8.11 8.80 9.06
C THR A 41 -9.03 8.94 7.87
N ASP A 42 -9.30 10.19 7.48
CA ASP A 42 -10.25 10.59 6.47
C ASP A 42 -9.65 11.70 5.60
N ILE A 43 -9.70 11.54 4.28
CA ILE A 43 -9.30 12.58 3.32
C ILE A 43 -10.46 12.93 2.40
N VAL A 44 -10.60 14.21 2.08
CA VAL A 44 -11.54 14.68 1.05
C VAL A 44 -10.86 14.53 -0.32
N VAL A 45 -11.48 13.76 -1.22
CA VAL A 45 -10.90 13.44 -2.54
C VAL A 45 -11.49 14.28 -3.67
N ALA A 46 -12.79 14.52 -3.63
CA ALA A 46 -13.53 15.25 -4.66
C ALA A 46 -14.89 15.70 -4.12
N SER A 47 -15.49 16.71 -4.74
CA SER A 47 -16.92 16.98 -4.54
C SER A 47 -17.76 15.97 -5.33
N ALA A 48 -18.95 15.61 -4.85
CA ALA A 48 -19.82 14.63 -5.53
C ALA A 48 -20.21 15.04 -6.96
N ASN A 49 -20.12 16.33 -7.29
CA ASN A 49 -20.43 16.84 -8.63
C ASN A 49 -19.22 16.86 -9.58
N GLU A 50 -18.02 16.55 -9.10
CA GLU A 50 -16.79 16.62 -9.91
C GLU A 50 -16.63 15.39 -10.82
N LEU A 51 -17.14 14.23 -10.40
CA LEU A 51 -17.01 12.96 -11.12
C LEU A 51 -18.33 12.59 -11.81
N SER A 52 -18.32 12.51 -13.14
CA SER A 52 -19.47 11.97 -13.90
C SER A 52 -19.55 10.43 -13.77
N PRO A 53 -20.72 9.80 -13.99
CA PRO A 53 -20.83 8.34 -14.01
C PRO A 53 -19.84 7.70 -15.00
N GLY A 54 -19.16 6.64 -14.57
CA GLY A 54 -18.08 5.99 -15.32
C GLY A 54 -16.74 6.72 -15.28
N GLN A 55 -16.61 7.86 -14.61
CA GLN A 55 -15.30 8.52 -14.44
C GLN A 55 -14.56 8.05 -13.19
N SER A 56 -13.25 8.29 -13.18
CA SER A 56 -12.40 7.99 -12.05
C SER A 56 -11.41 9.12 -11.78
N LYS A 57 -11.04 9.30 -10.52
CA LYS A 57 -10.04 10.26 -10.07
C LYS A 57 -8.94 9.54 -9.30
N ARG A 58 -7.68 9.85 -9.62
CA ARG A 58 -6.53 9.39 -8.82
C ARG A 58 -6.27 10.37 -7.69
N PHE A 59 -5.87 9.85 -6.54
CA PHE A 59 -5.55 10.64 -5.37
C PHE A 59 -4.41 10.00 -4.59
N LYS A 60 -3.97 10.66 -3.51
CA LYS A 60 -2.91 10.17 -2.64
C LYS A 60 -3.49 9.93 -1.24
N PHE A 61 -3.31 8.71 -0.72
CA PHE A 61 -3.74 8.31 0.62
C PHE A 61 -2.50 8.00 1.47
N GLY A 62 -2.01 8.99 2.22
CA GLY A 62 -0.69 8.91 2.85
C GLY A 62 0.41 8.75 1.79
N LYS A 63 1.22 7.70 1.87
CA LYS A 63 2.20 7.35 0.82
C LYS A 63 1.66 6.47 -0.31
N LYS A 64 0.44 5.98 -0.21
CA LYS A 64 -0.15 5.03 -1.18
C LYS A 64 -0.98 5.77 -2.24
N PRO A 65 -0.98 5.29 -3.50
CA PRO A 65 -1.80 5.87 -4.55
C PRO A 65 -3.24 5.33 -4.44
N GLY A 66 -4.22 6.22 -4.45
CA GLY A 66 -5.64 5.90 -4.43
C GLY A 66 -6.30 6.05 -5.79
N LEU A 67 -7.34 5.25 -6.05
CA LEU A 67 -8.21 5.35 -7.21
C LEU A 67 -9.66 5.39 -6.75
N LEU A 68 -10.35 6.49 -7.04
CA LEU A 68 -11.78 6.69 -6.83
C LEU A 68 -12.50 6.51 -8.17
N ILE A 69 -13.54 5.71 -8.21
CA ILE A 69 -14.36 5.43 -9.40
C ILE A 69 -15.81 5.73 -9.04
N ARG A 70 -16.51 6.45 -9.92
CA ARG A 70 -17.97 6.53 -9.91
C ARG A 70 -18.48 5.56 -10.95
N ASP A 71 -19.24 4.56 -10.54
CA ASP A 71 -19.84 3.60 -11.48
C ASP A 71 -20.99 4.24 -12.28
N GLN A 72 -21.54 3.49 -13.23
CA GLN A 72 -22.66 3.96 -14.06
C GLN A 72 -23.96 4.11 -13.26
N ASP A 73 -24.10 3.35 -12.16
CA ASP A 73 -25.24 3.40 -11.25
C ASP A 73 -25.15 4.59 -10.27
N GLY A 74 -24.01 5.30 -10.27
CA GLY A 74 -23.75 6.48 -9.46
C GLY A 74 -23.08 6.18 -8.10
N ASN A 75 -22.74 4.93 -7.79
CA ASN A 75 -22.03 4.58 -6.56
C ASN A 75 -20.53 4.89 -6.68
N TYR A 76 -19.92 5.19 -5.53
CA TYR A 76 -18.50 5.47 -5.43
C TYR A 76 -17.75 4.27 -4.86
N HIS A 77 -16.66 3.92 -5.53
CA HIS A 77 -15.75 2.87 -5.11
C HIS A 77 -14.34 3.43 -5.03
N ALA A 78 -13.65 3.23 -3.91
CA ALA A 78 -12.26 3.64 -3.75
C ALA A 78 -11.35 2.45 -3.45
N TYR A 79 -10.14 2.49 -4.01
CA TYR A 79 -9.15 1.42 -3.89
C TYR A 79 -7.76 1.99 -3.64
N ASP A 80 -6.94 1.21 -2.92
CA ASP A 80 -5.49 1.28 -3.11
C ASP A 80 -5.20 0.83 -4.55
N SER A 81 -4.72 1.77 -5.36
CA SER A 81 -4.41 1.54 -6.77
C SER A 81 -3.09 0.79 -6.99
N THR A 82 -2.49 0.24 -5.93
CA THR A 82 -1.31 -0.61 -6.00
C THR A 82 -1.71 -2.02 -6.45
N CYS A 83 -1.24 -2.43 -7.63
CA CYS A 83 -1.44 -3.77 -8.15
C CYS A 83 -0.88 -4.82 -7.20
N THR A 84 -1.68 -5.86 -6.93
CA THR A 84 -1.36 -6.89 -5.95
C THR A 84 -0.34 -7.92 -6.44
N HIS A 85 0.12 -7.80 -7.69
CA HIS A 85 1.21 -8.57 -8.25
C HIS A 85 2.58 -8.03 -7.78
N LEU A 86 3.04 -6.91 -8.37
CA LEU A 86 4.36 -6.32 -8.13
C LEU A 86 4.29 -4.79 -7.96
N ALA A 87 3.21 -4.29 -7.36
CA ALA A 87 3.03 -2.90 -6.93
C ALA A 87 3.05 -1.79 -8.01
N CYS A 88 2.78 -2.14 -9.28
CA CYS A 88 2.48 -1.12 -10.30
C CYS A 88 1.16 -0.39 -10.01
N ILE A 89 1.05 0.87 -10.44
CA ILE A 89 -0.18 1.64 -10.32
C ILE A 89 -1.19 1.19 -11.37
N VAL A 90 -2.37 0.76 -10.94
CA VAL A 90 -3.48 0.37 -11.83
C VAL A 90 -4.27 1.59 -12.31
N GLN A 91 -4.99 1.42 -13.41
CA GLN A 91 -5.75 2.49 -14.05
C GLN A 91 -7.16 2.01 -14.39
N HIS A 92 -8.17 2.83 -14.13
CA HIS A 92 -9.52 2.56 -14.62
C HIS A 92 -9.58 2.80 -16.13
N ARG A 93 -10.18 1.86 -16.86
CA ARG A 93 -10.46 1.97 -18.30
C ARG A 93 -11.98 1.98 -18.51
N PRO A 94 -12.61 3.17 -18.59
CA PRO A 94 -14.06 3.28 -18.67
C PRO A 94 -14.64 2.55 -19.88
N ASP A 95 -13.97 2.59 -21.03
CA ASP A 95 -14.40 1.92 -22.26
C ASP A 95 -14.44 0.39 -22.15
N GLN A 96 -13.63 -0.18 -21.25
CA GLN A 96 -13.56 -1.63 -21.02
C GLN A 96 -14.27 -2.06 -19.74
N GLY A 97 -14.74 -1.12 -18.92
CA GLY A 97 -15.38 -1.39 -17.65
C GLY A 97 -14.47 -2.15 -16.67
N ASP A 98 -13.16 -1.88 -16.67
CA ASP A 98 -12.21 -2.60 -15.83
C ASP A 98 -11.12 -1.72 -15.23
N ILE A 99 -10.40 -2.29 -14.26
CA ILE A 99 -9.20 -1.70 -13.69
C ILE A 99 -8.00 -2.52 -14.18
N PHE A 100 -7.04 -1.86 -14.82
CA PHE A 100 -5.98 -2.50 -15.58
C PHE A 100 -4.59 -2.12 -15.09
N CYS A 101 -3.71 -3.13 -15.05
CA CYS A 101 -2.29 -3.00 -14.79
C CYS A 101 -1.48 -3.27 -16.07
N GLY A 102 -0.91 -2.23 -16.66
CA GLY A 102 -0.13 -2.31 -17.90
C GLY A 102 1.23 -3.01 -17.78
N CYS A 103 1.72 -3.32 -16.58
CA CYS A 103 3.04 -3.94 -16.40
C CYS A 103 3.07 -5.41 -16.86
N HIS A 104 2.01 -6.17 -16.57
CA HIS A 104 1.92 -7.60 -16.88
C HIS A 104 0.48 -8.01 -17.24
N ASN A 105 -0.30 -7.06 -17.77
CA ASN A 105 -1.69 -7.26 -18.19
C ASN A 105 -2.63 -7.80 -17.09
N GLY A 106 -2.43 -7.36 -15.85
CA GLY A 106 -3.34 -7.71 -14.75
C GLY A 106 -4.67 -6.96 -14.87
N ARG A 107 -5.79 -7.65 -14.64
CA ARG A 107 -7.14 -7.06 -14.72
C ARG A 107 -7.92 -7.30 -13.44
N TYR A 108 -8.64 -6.27 -13.03
CA TYR A 108 -9.63 -6.33 -11.96
C TYR A 108 -10.98 -5.82 -12.49
N ASP A 109 -12.07 -6.33 -11.93
CA ASP A 109 -13.39 -5.75 -12.19
C ASP A 109 -13.55 -4.38 -11.49
N LEU A 110 -14.65 -3.67 -11.77
CA LEU A 110 -14.95 -2.39 -11.11
C LEU A 110 -15.18 -2.51 -9.60
N LYS A 111 -15.37 -3.73 -9.08
CA LYS A 111 -15.49 -4.02 -7.65
C LYS A 111 -14.12 -4.29 -7.01
N GLY A 112 -13.04 -4.27 -7.78
CA GLY A 112 -11.66 -4.49 -7.36
C GLY A 112 -11.24 -5.96 -7.26
N ASN A 113 -12.09 -6.90 -7.67
CA ASN A 113 -11.74 -8.32 -7.68
C ASN A 113 -10.79 -8.61 -8.83
N ASN A 114 -9.74 -9.40 -8.59
CA ASN A 114 -8.86 -9.86 -9.65
C ASN A 114 -9.62 -10.84 -10.55
N VAL A 115 -9.67 -10.54 -11.86
CA VAL A 115 -10.43 -11.35 -12.83
C VAL A 115 -9.54 -12.06 -13.84
N SER A 116 -8.36 -11.51 -14.14
CA SER A 116 -7.39 -12.20 -15.00
C SER A 116 -5.98 -11.60 -14.87
N GLY A 117 -5.02 -12.34 -15.42
CA GLY A 117 -3.60 -12.00 -15.37
C GLY A 117 -2.93 -12.42 -14.05
N PRO A 118 -1.71 -11.95 -13.80
CA PRO A 118 -0.91 -12.34 -12.62
C PRO A 118 -1.44 -11.97 -11.23
N PRO A 119 -2.27 -10.90 -11.02
CA PRO A 119 -2.72 -10.53 -9.68
C PRO A 119 -3.41 -11.68 -8.92
N ALA A 120 -2.84 -12.08 -7.79
CA ALA A 120 -3.31 -13.22 -7.00
C ALA A 120 -4.47 -12.88 -6.04
N ARG A 121 -4.71 -11.60 -5.77
CA ARG A 121 -5.73 -11.15 -4.82
C ARG A 121 -6.43 -9.84 -5.26
N PRO A 122 -7.62 -9.53 -4.74
CA PRO A 122 -8.33 -8.28 -5.00
C PRO A 122 -7.53 -7.04 -4.53
N LEU A 123 -7.85 -5.89 -5.14
CA LEU A 123 -7.40 -4.59 -4.66
C LEU A 123 -7.94 -4.32 -3.25
N THR A 124 -7.14 -3.63 -2.45
CA THR A 124 -7.57 -3.20 -1.11
C THR A 124 -8.62 -2.11 -1.27
N LYS A 125 -9.83 -2.37 -0.77
CA LYS A 125 -10.91 -1.37 -0.75
C LYS A 125 -10.63 -0.31 0.31
N LEU A 126 -10.92 0.94 -0.04
CA LEU A 126 -10.91 2.06 0.89
C LEU A 126 -12.37 2.47 1.14
N PRO A 127 -12.83 2.58 2.40
CA PRO A 127 -14.17 3.05 2.69
C PRO A 127 -14.42 4.43 2.08
N VAL A 128 -15.60 4.61 1.50
CA VAL A 128 -16.04 5.87 0.92
C VAL A 128 -17.29 6.33 1.67
N SER A 129 -17.31 7.59 2.09
CA SER A 129 -18.49 8.26 2.62
C SER A 129 -18.68 9.61 1.95
N ILE A 130 -19.89 10.15 2.02
CA ILE A 130 -20.18 11.52 1.58
C ILE A 130 -20.51 12.33 2.83
N ASN A 131 -19.81 13.44 3.04
CA ASN A 131 -20.04 14.30 4.19
C ASN A 131 -21.26 15.22 3.96
N ALA A 132 -21.65 15.96 5.00
CA ALA A 132 -22.80 16.89 4.94
C ALA A 132 -22.63 18.03 3.91
N ALA A 133 -21.39 18.33 3.50
CA ALA A 133 -21.07 19.31 2.46
C ALA A 133 -21.15 18.73 1.04
N GLY A 134 -21.47 17.44 0.88
CA GLY A 134 -21.53 16.77 -0.42
C GLY A 134 -20.16 16.39 -0.98
N GLU A 135 -19.13 16.29 -0.12
CA GLU A 135 -17.78 15.90 -0.51
C GLU A 135 -17.55 14.41 -0.26
N ILE A 136 -16.81 13.79 -1.17
CA ILE A 136 -16.42 12.39 -1.12
C ILE A 136 -15.21 12.26 -0.23
N VAL A 137 -15.40 11.57 0.88
CA VAL A 137 -14.39 11.28 1.88
C VAL A 137 -13.95 9.83 1.73
N VAL A 138 -12.65 9.61 1.66
CA VAL A 138 -12.05 8.27 1.69
C VAL A 138 -11.36 8.06 3.03
N SER A 139 -11.73 6.98 3.69
CA SER A 139 -11.24 6.65 5.03
C SER A 139 -10.26 5.49 5.02
N ARG A 140 -9.56 5.28 6.14
CA ARG A 140 -8.75 4.08 6.34
C ARG A 140 -9.66 2.84 6.51
N PRO A 141 -9.40 1.72 5.82
CA PRO A 141 -10.13 0.47 6.07
C PRO A 141 -9.88 -0.05 7.48
N GLU A 142 -10.96 -0.36 8.20
CA GLU A 142 -10.88 -0.99 9.53
C GLU A 142 -10.20 -2.36 9.44
N GLY A 143 -9.27 -2.65 10.35
CA GLY A 143 -8.60 -3.96 10.44
C GLY A 143 -7.39 -4.19 9.52
N VAL A 144 -6.97 -3.20 8.72
CA VAL A 144 -5.72 -3.28 7.95
C VAL A 144 -4.61 -2.58 8.74
N ALA A 145 -3.77 -3.36 9.43
CA ALA A 145 -2.61 -2.85 10.13
C ALA A 145 -1.62 -2.17 9.16
N SER A 146 -0.97 -1.11 9.64
CA SER A 146 0.02 -0.28 8.94
C SER A 146 1.11 -1.08 8.24
#